data_AF-A0A5J4NV18-F1
#
_entry.id   AF-A0A5J4NV18-F1
#
_cell.length_a   1.000
_cell.length_b   1.000
_cell.length_c   1.000
_cell.angle_alpha   90.00
_cell.angle_beta   90.00
_cell.angle_gamma   90.00
#
_symmetry.space_group_name_H-M   'P 1'
#
loop_
_entity.id
_entity.type
_entity.pdbx_description
1 polymer ?
#
loop_
_entity_poly.entity_id
_entity_poly.type
_entity_poly.pdbx_seq_one_letter_code
_entity_poly.pdbx_strand_id
1 'polypeptide(L)'
;MDSCVPDDVVPSGVQQLLFRKKLKSEFQLVIVTNCEAVMRSPEAHMASLRELVKLFESSKIMSSKETRVILVASLCVVFKDILPSYHIRNLTEPEKSQQMKKETKKLKFFEENLLVNYRKYKDVLHTVLSSMPVRLILTARCNKCWKVSKRS
;
A
#
# COMPACT_ATOMS: atom_id res chain seq x y z
N MET A 1 44.07 16.46 11.02
CA MET A 1 44.71 15.33 10.31
C MET A 1 43.58 14.49 9.77
N ASP A 2 43.03 14.97 8.65
CA ASP A 2 41.96 14.31 7.90
C ASP A 2 42.50 13.02 7.31
N SER A 3 41.93 11.89 7.73
CA SER A 3 42.19 10.60 7.11
C SER A 3 41.19 10.43 5.96
N CYS A 4 41.72 10.59 4.74
CA CYS A 4 41.09 10.16 3.49
C CYS A 4 40.51 8.76 3.64
N VAL A 5 39.20 8.62 3.52
CA VAL A 5 38.54 7.35 3.19
C VAL A 5 38.57 7.26 1.66
N PRO A 6 39.20 6.23 1.06
CA PRO A 6 39.18 6.09 -0.40
C PRO A 6 37.77 5.71 -0.87
N ASP A 7 37.19 6.56 -1.71
CA ASP A 7 35.79 6.53 -2.19
C ASP A 7 35.48 5.53 -3.32
N ASP A 8 36.37 4.55 -3.64
CA ASP A 8 36.19 3.70 -4.83
C ASP A 8 36.32 2.18 -4.59
N VAL A 9 35.82 1.66 -3.45
CA VAL A 9 35.63 0.20 -3.35
C VAL A 9 34.35 -0.17 -4.09
N VAL A 10 34.49 -0.53 -5.37
CA VAL A 10 33.40 -1.17 -6.14
C VAL A 10 32.97 -2.42 -5.35
N PRO A 11 31.75 -2.44 -4.78
CA PRO A 11 31.36 -3.53 -3.90
C PRO A 11 31.36 -4.84 -4.68
N SER A 12 31.94 -5.89 -4.08
CA SER A 12 31.95 -7.23 -4.66
C SER A 12 30.54 -7.67 -5.04
N GLY A 13 30.39 -8.48 -6.10
CA GLY A 13 29.07 -8.98 -6.52
C GLY A 13 28.27 -9.64 -5.39
N VAL A 14 28.96 -10.31 -4.45
CA VAL A 14 28.36 -10.88 -3.24
C VAL A 14 27.81 -9.78 -2.32
N GLN A 15 28.57 -8.71 -2.10
CA GLN A 15 28.15 -7.58 -1.26
C GLN A 15 26.93 -6.86 -1.87
N GLN A 16 26.91 -6.68 -3.19
CA GLN A 16 25.77 -6.09 -3.89
C GLN A 16 24.49 -6.93 -3.72
N LEU A 17 24.60 -8.26 -3.82
CA LEU A 17 23.47 -9.18 -3.62
C LEU A 17 22.93 -9.12 -2.19
N LEU A 18 23.81 -9.10 -1.19
CA LEU A 18 23.44 -8.98 0.22
C LEU A 18 22.75 -7.64 0.49
N PHE A 19 23.27 -6.55 -0.05
CA PHE A 19 22.67 -5.23 0.07
C PHE A 19 21.26 -5.18 -0.52
N ARG A 20 21.06 -5.74 -1.73
CA ARG A 20 19.74 -5.85 -2.36
C ARG A 20 18.76 -6.67 -1.52
N LYS A 21 19.20 -7.79 -0.95
CA LYS A 21 18.38 -8.63 -0.05
C LYS A 21 18.00 -7.88 1.23
N LYS A 22 18.97 -7.21 1.86
CA LYS A 22 18.75 -6.43 3.09
C LYS A 22 17.74 -5.31 2.85
N LEU A 23 17.95 -4.51 1.82
CA LEU A 23 17.00 -3.44 1.44
C LEU A 23 15.59 -3.99 1.20
N LYS A 24 15.46 -5.10 0.48
CA LYS A 24 14.16 -5.73 0.25
C LYS A 24 13.47 -6.11 1.57
N SER A 25 14.19 -6.74 2.49
CA SER A 25 13.65 -7.11 3.80
C SER A 25 13.27 -5.89 4.64
N GLU A 26 14.07 -4.82 4.61
CA GLU A 26 13.76 -3.56 5.30
C GLU A 26 12.46 -2.94 4.76
N PHE A 27 12.28 -2.87 3.44
CA PHE A 27 11.04 -2.39 2.85
C PHE A 27 9.84 -3.27 3.21
N GLN A 28 10.00 -4.60 3.18
CA GLN A 28 8.94 -5.51 3.58
C GLN A 28 8.53 -5.27 5.04
N LEU A 29 9.49 -5.08 5.94
CA LEU A 29 9.21 -4.81 7.34
C LEU A 29 8.43 -3.50 7.52
N VAL A 30 8.85 -2.42 6.84
CA VAL A 30 8.12 -1.15 6.86
C VAL A 30 6.68 -1.31 6.41
N ILE A 31 6.43 -2.08 5.33
CA ILE A 31 5.08 -2.34 4.82
C ILE A 31 4.26 -3.11 5.86
N VAL A 32 4.80 -4.21 6.39
CA VAL A 32 4.10 -5.07 7.36
C VAL A 32 3.73 -4.28 8.61
N THR A 33 4.68 -3.57 9.24
CA THR A 33 4.43 -2.80 10.46
C THR A 33 3.34 -1.76 10.27
N ASN A 34 3.34 -1.05 9.14
CA ASN A 34 2.29 -0.07 8.85
C ASN A 34 0.93 -0.73 8.58
N CYS A 35 0.89 -1.86 7.87
CA CYS A 35 -0.34 -2.60 7.64
C CYS A 35 -0.94 -3.12 8.96
N GLU A 36 -0.12 -3.70 9.84
CA GLU A 36 -0.56 -4.17 11.15
C GLU A 36 -1.13 -3.04 12.02
N ALA A 37 -0.49 -1.88 12.02
CA ALA A 37 -0.98 -0.70 12.74
C ALA A 37 -2.38 -0.28 12.27
N VAL A 38 -2.58 -0.22 10.94
CA VAL A 38 -3.88 0.12 10.34
C VAL A 38 -4.94 -0.94 10.67
N MET A 39 -4.61 -2.23 10.58
CA MET A 39 -5.54 -3.32 10.88
C MET A 39 -5.96 -3.33 12.36
N ARG A 40 -5.06 -2.95 13.28
CA ARG A 40 -5.35 -2.91 14.71
C ARG A 40 -6.34 -1.80 15.08
N SER A 41 -6.18 -0.62 14.51
CA SER A 41 -7.13 0.49 14.69
C SER A 41 -7.02 1.45 13.50
N PRO A 42 -7.97 1.41 12.55
CA PRO A 42 -7.88 2.25 11.37
C PRO A 42 -8.06 3.73 11.73
N GLU A 43 -9.01 4.07 12.60
CA GLU A 43 -9.28 5.46 12.99
C GLU A 43 -8.07 6.18 13.60
N ALA A 44 -7.25 5.46 14.39
CA ALA A 44 -6.05 6.02 15.02
C ALA A 44 -4.84 6.05 14.08
N HIS A 45 -4.73 5.11 13.13
CA HIS A 45 -3.52 4.92 12.31
C HIS A 45 -3.69 5.34 10.84
N MET A 46 -4.56 6.31 10.56
CA MET A 46 -4.67 6.92 9.22
C MET A 46 -3.37 7.55 8.71
N ALA A 47 -2.45 7.93 9.61
CA ALA A 47 -1.11 8.38 9.23
C ALA A 47 -0.29 7.26 8.56
N SER A 48 -0.32 6.04 9.11
CA SER A 48 0.34 4.86 8.55
C SER A 48 -0.23 4.48 7.18
N LEU A 49 -1.55 4.59 7.00
CA LEU A 49 -2.17 4.39 5.69
C LEU A 49 -1.66 5.41 4.65
N ARG A 50 -1.55 6.69 5.05
CA ARG A 50 -0.97 7.73 4.17
C ARG A 50 0.49 7.46 3.85
N GLU A 51 1.26 6.95 4.80
CA GLU A 51 2.66 6.58 4.59
C GLU A 51 2.79 5.46 3.58
N LEU A 52 1.99 4.39 3.70
CA LEU A 52 1.93 3.30 2.74
C LEU A 52 1.61 3.80 1.31
N VAL A 53 0.70 4.76 1.17
CA VAL A 53 0.37 5.35 -0.13
C VAL A 53 1.54 6.21 -0.65
N LYS A 54 2.21 6.98 0.21
CA LYS A 54 3.41 7.75 -0.16
C LYS A 54 4.57 6.87 -0.59
N LEU A 55 4.67 5.63 -0.10
CA LEU A 55 5.70 4.70 -0.55
C LEU A 55 5.64 4.47 -2.07
N PHE A 56 4.49 4.62 -2.72
CA PHE A 56 4.39 4.58 -4.18
C PHE A 56 5.03 5.77 -4.88
N GLU A 57 5.10 6.94 -4.26
CA GLU A 57 5.77 8.10 -4.83
C GLU A 57 7.30 7.94 -4.78
N SER A 58 7.80 7.03 -3.95
CA SER A 58 9.24 6.78 -3.82
C SER A 58 9.80 5.96 -5.00
N SER A 59 10.75 6.56 -5.73
CA SER A 59 11.41 5.95 -6.90
C SER A 59 12.08 4.59 -6.57
N LYS A 60 12.62 4.44 -5.36
CA LYS A 60 13.30 3.21 -4.91
C LYS A 60 12.35 2.00 -4.87
N ILE A 61 11.13 2.18 -4.35
CA ILE A 61 10.14 1.11 -4.27
C ILE A 61 9.53 0.85 -5.65
N MET A 62 9.31 1.91 -6.43
CA MET A 62 8.74 1.78 -7.77
C MET A 62 9.69 1.11 -8.78
N SER A 63 10.99 1.06 -8.51
CA SER A 63 11.97 0.42 -9.40
C SER A 63 11.93 -1.12 -9.31
N SER A 64 11.66 -1.68 -8.12
CA SER A 64 11.61 -3.14 -7.92
C SER A 64 10.22 -3.71 -8.18
N LYS A 65 10.09 -4.56 -9.21
CA LYS A 65 8.84 -5.28 -9.53
C LYS A 65 8.27 -6.04 -8.33
N GLU A 66 9.14 -6.72 -7.57
CA GLU A 66 8.75 -7.54 -6.43
C GLU A 66 8.15 -6.70 -5.30
N THR A 67 8.84 -5.63 -4.91
CA THR A 67 8.40 -4.74 -3.81
C THR A 67 7.10 -4.03 -4.18
N ARG A 68 6.94 -3.60 -5.44
CA ARG A 68 5.68 -3.04 -5.94
C ARG A 68 4.51 -4.00 -5.77
N VAL A 69 4.68 -5.25 -6.21
CA VAL A 69 3.61 -6.27 -6.11
C VAL A 69 3.24 -6.54 -4.66
N ILE A 70 4.25 -6.63 -3.77
CA ILE A 70 4.01 -6.80 -2.33
C ILE A 70 3.21 -5.63 -1.77
N LEU A 71 3.63 -4.39 -2.02
CA LEU A 71 2.94 -3.20 -1.50
C LEU A 71 1.49 -3.11 -2.01
N VAL A 72 1.27 -3.34 -3.31
CA VAL A 72 -0.07 -3.34 -3.92
C VAL A 72 -0.97 -4.42 -3.32
N ALA A 73 -0.43 -5.64 -3.14
CA ALA A 73 -1.17 -6.75 -2.58
C ALA A 73 -1.51 -6.54 -1.09
N SER A 74 -0.54 -6.06 -0.30
CA SER A 74 -0.76 -5.74 1.12
C SER A 74 -1.83 -4.67 1.31
N LEU A 75 -1.76 -3.58 0.54
CA LEU A 75 -2.77 -2.53 0.59
C LEU A 75 -4.15 -3.02 0.14
N CYS A 76 -4.22 -3.91 -0.86
CA CYS A 76 -5.50 -4.51 -1.29
C CYS A 76 -6.20 -5.25 -0.14
N VAL A 77 -5.45 -6.04 0.63
CA VAL A 77 -5.98 -6.76 1.79
C VAL A 77 -6.42 -5.77 2.87
N VAL A 78 -5.59 -4.78 3.20
CA VAL A 78 -5.92 -3.76 4.20
C VAL A 78 -7.19 -3.00 3.82
N PHE A 79 -7.31 -2.53 2.57
CA PHE A 79 -8.51 -1.84 2.10
C PHE A 79 -9.74 -2.75 2.19
N LYS A 80 -9.63 -4.03 1.84
CA LYS A 80 -10.74 -4.97 1.94
C LYS A 80 -11.26 -5.08 3.39
N ASP A 81 -10.39 -5.04 4.38
CA ASP A 81 -10.76 -5.22 5.78
C ASP A 81 -11.29 -3.94 6.43
N ILE A 82 -10.79 -2.76 6.02
CA ILE A 82 -11.20 -1.46 6.62
C ILE A 82 -12.37 -0.77 5.90
N LEU A 83 -12.71 -1.21 4.68
CA LEU A 83 -13.78 -0.58 3.91
C LEU A 83 -15.15 -0.85 4.56
N PRO A 84 -15.97 0.19 4.78
CA PRO A 84 -17.31 0.01 5.29
C PRO A 84 -18.19 -0.73 4.27
N SER A 85 -19.17 -1.50 4.76
CA SER A 85 -20.16 -2.18 3.90
C SER A 85 -21.18 -1.23 3.28
N TYR A 86 -21.22 0.03 3.69
CA TYR A 86 -22.13 1.05 3.19
C TYR A 86 -21.45 1.98 2.18
N HIS A 87 -22.25 2.64 1.35
CA HIS A 87 -21.77 3.66 0.43
C HIS A 87 -21.45 4.96 1.17
N ILE A 88 -20.21 5.44 1.05
CA ILE A 88 -19.79 6.74 1.57
C ILE A 88 -20.40 7.83 0.68
N ARG A 89 -21.30 8.65 1.24
CA ARG A 89 -21.97 9.74 0.52
C ARG A 89 -21.09 10.99 0.49
N ASN A 90 -21.04 11.65 -0.67
CA ASN A 90 -20.47 12.98 -0.80
C ASN A 90 -21.44 14.02 -0.20
N LEU A 91 -20.96 14.83 0.75
CA LEU A 91 -21.76 15.89 1.37
C LEU A 91 -21.82 17.13 0.50
N THR A 92 -23.00 17.74 0.46
CA THR A 92 -23.23 19.02 -0.22
C THR A 92 -22.68 20.19 0.61
N GLU A 93 -22.38 21.33 -0.03
CA GLU A 93 -21.82 22.53 0.63
C GLU A 93 -22.60 23.01 1.87
N PRO A 94 -23.95 23.05 1.89
CA PRO A 94 -24.68 23.46 3.09
C PRO A 94 -24.54 22.48 4.26
N GLU A 95 -24.39 21.18 3.98
CA GLU A 95 -24.25 20.13 5.00
C GLU A 95 -22.85 20.13 5.65
N LYS A 96 -21.84 20.69 4.98
CA LYS A 96 -20.48 20.81 5.55
C LYS A 96 -20.39 21.85 6.67
N SER A 97 -21.20 22.91 6.59
CA SER A 97 -21.20 24.02 7.55
C SER A 97 -22.03 23.74 8.81
N GLN A 98 -22.82 22.65 8.79
CA GLN A 98 -23.68 22.30 9.91
C GLN A 98 -22.88 21.82 11.13
N GLN A 99 -23.30 22.23 12.33
CA GLN A 99 -22.70 21.72 13.57
C GLN A 99 -23.06 20.25 13.77
N MET A 100 -22.06 19.40 13.58
CA MET A 100 -22.14 17.97 13.85
C MET A 100 -21.66 17.64 15.27
N LYS A 101 -22.18 16.56 15.85
CA LYS A 101 -21.71 16.00 17.13
C LYS A 101 -20.24 15.56 17.00
N LYS A 102 -19.52 15.52 18.13
CA LYS A 102 -18.08 15.18 18.16
C LYS A 102 -17.77 13.83 17.49
N GLU A 103 -18.59 12.81 17.74
CA GLU A 103 -18.41 11.48 17.15
C GLU A 103 -18.63 11.49 15.64
N THR A 104 -19.70 12.12 15.17
CA THR A 104 -20.01 12.21 13.74
C THR A 104 -18.95 13.00 12.97
N LYS A 105 -18.33 14.01 13.61
CA LYS A 105 -17.18 14.72 13.03
C LYS A 105 -15.95 13.82 12.86
N LYS A 106 -15.65 12.98 13.85
CA LYS A 106 -14.52 12.04 13.79
C LYS A 106 -14.71 11.00 12.68
N LEU A 107 -15.90 10.39 12.61
CA LEU A 107 -16.23 9.42 11.58
C LEU A 107 -16.11 10.04 10.18
N LYS A 108 -16.64 11.25 10.00
CA LYS A 108 -16.53 11.99 8.74
C LYS A 108 -15.07 12.26 8.35
N PHE A 109 -14.26 12.74 9.28
CA PHE A 109 -12.83 12.97 9.01
C PHE A 109 -12.11 11.67 8.61
N PHE A 110 -12.45 10.56 9.25
CA PHE A 110 -11.94 9.26 8.90
C PHE A 110 -12.34 8.86 7.47
N GLU A 111 -13.62 8.94 7.12
CA GLU A 111 -14.14 8.60 5.78
C GLU A 111 -13.52 9.46 4.68
N GLU A 112 -13.38 10.77 4.90
CA GLU A 112 -12.75 11.69 3.95
C GLU A 112 -11.28 11.29 3.69
N ASN A 113 -10.52 10.98 4.75
CA ASN A 113 -9.14 10.51 4.61
C ASN A 113 -9.08 9.15 3.91
N LEU A 114 -9.96 8.21 4.26
CA LEU A 114 -10.02 6.89 3.65
C LEU A 114 -10.25 7.01 2.14
N LEU A 115 -11.20 7.84 1.72
CA LEU A 115 -11.51 8.09 0.31
C LEU A 115 -10.34 8.73 -0.45
N VAL A 116 -9.66 9.73 0.15
CA VAL A 116 -8.49 10.36 -0.48
C VAL A 116 -7.38 9.34 -0.74
N ASN A 117 -7.07 8.50 0.26
CA ASN A 117 -6.04 7.48 0.13
C ASN A 117 -6.42 6.39 -0.87
N TYR A 118 -7.68 5.97 -0.86
CA TYR A 118 -8.18 4.97 -1.80
C TYR A 118 -8.14 5.44 -3.26
N ARG A 119 -8.49 6.72 -3.52
CA ARG A 119 -8.34 7.31 -4.87
C ARG A 119 -6.90 7.27 -5.36
N LYS A 120 -5.96 7.72 -4.54
CA LYS A 120 -4.52 7.65 -4.87
C LYS A 120 -4.06 6.23 -5.15
N TYR A 121 -4.48 5.27 -4.32
CA TYR A 121 -4.18 3.86 -4.54
C TYR A 121 -4.73 3.35 -5.89
N LYS A 122 -5.95 3.73 -6.26
CA LYS A 122 -6.55 3.39 -7.55
C LYS A 122 -5.75 3.96 -8.73
N ASP A 123 -5.29 5.20 -8.63
CA ASP A 123 -4.48 5.84 -9.68
C ASP A 123 -3.12 5.13 -9.86
N VAL A 124 -2.50 4.72 -8.75
CA VAL A 124 -1.30 3.88 -8.77
C VAL A 124 -1.59 2.53 -9.42
N LEU A 125 -2.71 1.88 -9.10
CA LEU A 125 -3.10 0.62 -9.73
C LEU A 125 -3.24 0.76 -11.25
N HIS A 126 -3.91 1.82 -11.72
CA HIS A 126 -4.02 2.08 -13.15
C HIS A 126 -2.66 2.24 -13.82
N THR A 127 -1.74 2.96 -13.17
CA THR A 127 -0.38 3.18 -13.67
C THR A 127 0.39 1.85 -13.75
N VAL A 128 0.35 1.05 -12.68
CA VAL A 128 1.04 -0.25 -12.61
C VAL A 128 0.48 -1.24 -13.63
N LEU A 129 -0.85 -1.34 -13.75
CA LEU A 129 -1.51 -2.24 -14.69
C LEU A 129 -1.27 -1.82 -16.14
N SER A 130 -1.25 -0.53 -16.43
CA SER A 130 -0.94 -0.03 -17.78
C SER A 130 0.52 -0.30 -18.17
N SER A 131 1.44 -0.35 -17.20
CA SER A 131 2.85 -0.67 -17.43
C SER A 131 3.13 -2.17 -17.60
N MET A 132 2.21 -3.04 -17.20
CA MET A 132 2.38 -4.49 -17.29
C MET A 132 1.76 -5.02 -18.60
N PRO A 133 2.51 -5.74 -19.45
CA PRO A 133 1.88 -6.47 -20.55
C PRO A 133 0.96 -7.54 -19.96
N VAL A 134 -0.34 -7.42 -20.23
CA VAL A 134 -1.47 -8.19 -19.64
C VAL A 134 -1.40 -9.71 -19.93
N ARG A 135 -0.34 -10.22 -20.58
CA ARG A 135 -0.24 -11.61 -21.04
C ARG A 135 0.03 -12.67 -19.96
N LEU A 136 0.31 -12.30 -18.70
CA LEU A 136 0.71 -13.26 -17.66
C LEU A 136 -0.27 -13.42 -16.49
N ILE A 137 -1.34 -12.61 -16.39
CA ILE A 137 -2.22 -12.61 -15.20
C ILE A 137 -3.31 -13.70 -15.30
N LEU A 138 -3.71 -14.11 -16.51
CA LEU A 138 -4.79 -15.10 -16.71
C LEU A 138 -4.35 -16.56 -16.68
N THR A 139 -3.07 -16.89 -16.81
CA THR A 139 -2.61 -18.28 -16.90
C THR A 139 -2.25 -18.93 -15.56
N ALA A 140 -2.07 -18.15 -14.48
CA ALA A 140 -1.45 -18.67 -13.26
C ALA A 140 -2.41 -18.97 -12.08
N ARG A 141 -3.69 -18.56 -12.11
CA ARG A 141 -4.56 -18.66 -10.91
C ARG A 141 -5.95 -19.29 -11.06
N CYS A 142 -6.30 -19.92 -12.19
CA CYS A 142 -7.67 -20.42 -12.39
C CYS A 142 -7.90 -21.94 -12.47
N ASN A 143 -6.91 -22.81 -12.27
CA ASN A 143 -7.14 -24.27 -12.44
C ASN A 143 -7.17 -25.14 -11.18
N LYS A 144 -6.85 -24.65 -9.98
CA LYS A 144 -6.81 -25.53 -8.77
C LYS A 144 -7.71 -25.15 -7.58
N CYS A 145 -8.16 -23.91 -7.41
CA CYS A 145 -8.99 -23.56 -6.24
C CYS A 145 -10.51 -23.67 -6.44
N TRP A 146 -11.04 -23.67 -7.68
CA TRP A 146 -12.49 -23.73 -7.88
C TRP A 146 -13.09 -25.15 -7.76
N LYS A 147 -12.29 -26.21 -7.91
CA LYS A 147 -12.78 -27.60 -7.88
C LYS A 147 -13.06 -28.17 -6.48
N VAL A 148 -12.76 -27.45 -5.39
CA VAL A 148 -12.94 -27.96 -4.02
C VAL A 148 -14.30 -27.56 -3.40
N SER A 149 -15.05 -26.63 -4.00
CA SER A 149 -16.32 -26.13 -3.43
C SER A 149 -17.60 -26.77 -4.00
N LYS A 150 -17.51 -27.82 -4.84
CA LYS A 150 -18.67 -28.54 -5.40
C LYS A 150 -18.61 -30.06 -5.19
N ARG A 151 -18.16 -30.48 -4.00
CA ARG A 151 -18.24 -31.89 -3.58
C ARG A 151 -18.82 -31.96 -2.16
N SER A 152 -20.07 -31.55 -2.06
CA SER A 152 -21.03 -31.88 -0.99
C SER A 152 -22.38 -32.09 -1.65
#